data_AF-A0AAU1JTU3-F1
#
_entry.id   AF-A0AAU1JTU3-F1
#
_cell.length_a   1.000
_cell.length_b   1.000
_cell.length_c   1.000
_cell.angle_alpha   90.00
_cell.angle_beta   90.00
_cell.angle_gamma   90.00
#
_symmetry.space_group_name_H-M   'P 1'
#
loop_
_entity.id
_entity.type
_entity.pdbx_description
1 polymer ?
#
loop_
_entity_poly.entity_id
_entity_poly.type
_entity_poly.pdbx_seq_one_letter_code
_entity_poly.pdbx_strand_id
1 'polypeptide(L)'
;MNVKKIARGDQPVRRVDDEPGLQWAASAGRAYIGAVAALAGYVVVAVTIGAGFERDLVAAAEREGVAVNALASSTQAEITHDHPVYALITGLLLFVSPVFLALAAGRIRTGAPGRLAQLAWWSALATLVVWWTYVALGLGLFADPENLPPLVRDFDALTVPLVSALSLLALGSMVFAAEALRGHGVVRRAARATTVVSLLLGVVSLVGLVATGFEDPVAPIVIVPGGLILGIALLRAQRPARTG
;
A
#
# COMPACT_ATOMS: atom_id res chain seq x y z
N MET A 1 59.90 12.78 -46.61
CA MET A 1 59.40 11.57 -45.91
C MET A 1 57.93 11.78 -45.59
N ASN A 2 57.06 11.07 -46.30
CA ASN A 2 55.61 11.13 -46.16
C ASN A 2 55.16 10.04 -45.19
N VAL A 3 54.74 10.40 -43.98
CA VAL A 3 54.16 9.46 -43.03
C VAL A 3 52.66 9.37 -43.33
N LYS A 4 52.27 8.28 -44.00
CA LYS A 4 50.88 7.86 -44.21
C LYS A 4 50.17 7.77 -42.85
N LYS A 5 49.10 8.55 -42.68
CA LYS A 5 48.09 8.35 -41.61
C LYS A 5 47.48 6.96 -41.81
N ILE A 6 47.70 6.08 -40.84
CA ILE A 6 47.00 4.80 -40.73
C ILE A 6 45.57 5.13 -40.29
N ALA A 7 44.60 4.92 -41.19
CA ALA A 7 43.19 4.87 -40.84
C ALA A 7 42.97 3.70 -39.88
N ARG A 8 42.71 4.01 -38.60
CA ARG A 8 42.34 3.00 -37.60
C ARG A 8 40.85 2.78 -37.74
N GLY A 9 40.51 1.56 -38.13
CA GLY A 9 39.19 1.16 -38.58
C GLY A 9 38.09 1.29 -37.54
N ASP A 10 36.89 1.25 -38.10
CA ASP A 10 35.61 1.00 -37.45
C ASP A 10 35.74 -0.05 -36.35
N GLN A 11 35.76 0.41 -35.10
CA GLN A 11 35.31 -0.43 -34.00
C GLN A 11 33.79 -0.34 -33.99
N PRO A 12 33.05 -1.46 -34.11
CA PRO A 12 31.63 -1.43 -33.86
C PRO A 12 31.45 -1.00 -32.41
N VAL A 13 30.85 0.18 -32.22
CA VAL A 13 30.34 0.62 -30.93
C VAL A 13 29.36 -0.47 -30.49
N ARG A 14 29.84 -1.33 -29.59
CA ARG A 14 29.01 -2.32 -28.92
C ARG A 14 28.01 -1.51 -28.11
N ARG A 15 26.81 -1.28 -28.68
CA ARG A 15 25.65 -0.82 -27.92
C ARG A 15 25.38 -1.86 -26.85
N VAL A 16 25.91 -1.61 -25.66
CA VAL A 16 25.43 -2.22 -24.43
C VAL A 16 24.20 -1.40 -24.01
N ASP A 17 23.18 -1.36 -24.88
CA ASP A 17 21.92 -0.66 -24.59
C ASP A 17 20.91 -1.66 -24.07
N ASP A 18 21.28 -2.34 -22.99
CA ASP A 18 20.34 -2.85 -22.00
C ASP A 18 20.86 -2.35 -20.67
N GLU A 19 20.68 -1.06 -20.38
CA GLU A 19 21.04 -0.47 -19.10
C GLU A 19 20.35 -1.26 -17.97
N PRO A 20 21.09 -2.04 -17.16
CA PRO A 20 20.53 -2.75 -16.02
C PRO A 20 20.00 -1.77 -14.95
N GLY A 21 20.39 -0.50 -15.07
CA GLY A 21 20.12 0.58 -14.13
C GLY A 21 18.67 1.03 -14.04
N LEU A 22 17.75 0.59 -14.91
CA LEU A 22 16.35 1.01 -14.86
C LEU A 22 15.34 -0.13 -14.66
N GLN A 23 15.71 -1.41 -14.81
CA GLN A 23 14.76 -2.54 -14.68
C GLN A 23 14.10 -2.63 -13.29
N TRP A 24 14.85 -2.27 -12.24
CA TRP A 24 14.32 -2.18 -10.88
C TRP A 24 13.23 -1.11 -10.77
N ALA A 25 13.33 0.00 -11.52
CA ALA A 25 12.38 1.11 -11.46
C ALA A 25 11.00 0.70 -11.99
N ALA A 26 10.89 0.03 -13.14
CA ALA A 26 9.58 -0.51 -13.55
C ALA A 26 9.11 -1.66 -12.69
N SER A 27 10.02 -2.44 -12.09
CA SER A 27 9.59 -3.48 -11.15
C SER A 27 8.94 -2.85 -9.91
N ALA A 28 9.55 -1.80 -9.36
CA ALA A 28 8.95 -1.00 -8.29
C ALA A 28 7.65 -0.31 -8.75
N GLY A 29 7.64 0.24 -9.95
CA GLY A 29 6.48 0.91 -10.54
C GLY A 29 5.28 -0.03 -10.71
N ARG A 30 5.50 -1.22 -11.28
CA ARG A 30 4.47 -2.28 -11.40
C ARG A 30 3.96 -2.71 -10.04
N ALA A 31 4.84 -2.84 -9.05
CA ALA A 31 4.43 -3.20 -7.70
C ALA A 31 3.52 -2.12 -7.07
N TYR A 32 3.86 -0.83 -7.18
CA TYR A 32 2.96 0.24 -6.72
C TYR A 32 1.61 0.23 -7.44
N ILE A 33 1.60 0.04 -8.76
CA ILE A 33 0.33 -0.07 -9.51
C ILE A 33 -0.46 -1.30 -9.07
N GLY A 34 0.21 -2.43 -8.80
CA GLY A 34 -0.43 -3.64 -8.26
C GLY A 34 -1.08 -3.40 -6.90
N ALA A 35 -0.40 -2.69 -5.99
CA ALA A 35 -0.96 -2.30 -4.69
C ALA A 35 -2.21 -1.42 -4.86
N VAL A 36 -2.14 -0.43 -5.75
CA VAL A 36 -3.29 0.44 -6.06
C VAL A 36 -4.44 -0.34 -6.67
N ALA A 37 -4.17 -1.21 -7.64
CA ALA A 37 -5.18 -2.01 -8.31
C ALA A 37 -5.89 -2.95 -7.33
N ALA A 38 -5.16 -3.53 -6.37
CA ALA A 38 -5.74 -4.35 -5.32
C ALA A 38 -6.68 -3.54 -4.40
N LEU A 39 -6.27 -2.33 -3.99
CA LEU A 39 -7.12 -1.44 -3.19
C LEU A 39 -8.36 -0.95 -3.96
N ALA A 40 -8.21 -0.62 -5.25
CA ALA A 40 -9.34 -0.27 -6.09
C ALA A 40 -10.32 -1.45 -6.24
N GLY A 41 -9.78 -2.67 -6.44
CA GLY A 41 -10.57 -3.89 -6.44
C GLY A 41 -11.32 -4.12 -5.13
N TYR A 42 -10.66 -3.86 -3.99
CA TYR A 42 -11.31 -3.91 -2.67
C TYR A 42 -12.51 -2.96 -2.59
N VAL A 43 -12.34 -1.70 -3.01
CA VAL A 43 -13.45 -0.71 -3.03
C VAL A 43 -14.60 -1.17 -3.92
N VAL A 44 -14.30 -1.72 -5.10
CA VAL A 44 -15.33 -2.26 -6.00
C VAL A 44 -16.09 -3.39 -5.32
N VAL A 45 -15.40 -4.32 -4.65
CA VAL A 45 -16.04 -5.43 -3.93
C VAL A 45 -16.87 -4.93 -2.75
N ALA A 46 -16.35 -3.98 -1.97
CA ALA A 46 -17.07 -3.34 -0.87
C ALA A 46 -18.40 -2.73 -1.34
N VAL A 47 -18.37 -1.94 -2.41
CA VAL A 47 -19.57 -1.25 -2.91
C VAL A 47 -20.56 -2.19 -3.62
N THR A 48 -20.09 -3.28 -4.24
CA THR A 48 -20.96 -4.17 -5.04
C THR A 48 -21.52 -5.36 -4.27
N ILE A 49 -20.67 -6.03 -3.48
CA ILE A 49 -21.01 -7.25 -2.75
C ILE A 49 -21.20 -6.95 -1.26
N GLY A 50 -20.46 -5.97 -0.71
CA GLY A 50 -20.48 -5.61 0.70
C GLY A 50 -21.73 -4.88 1.18
N ALA A 51 -22.64 -4.46 0.28
CA ALA A 51 -23.81 -3.66 0.66
C ALA A 51 -24.77 -4.37 1.63
N GLY A 52 -24.82 -5.70 1.63
CA GLY A 52 -25.58 -6.48 2.63
C GLY A 52 -24.90 -6.45 3.99
N PHE A 53 -23.60 -6.80 4.01
CA PHE A 53 -22.75 -6.76 5.19
C PHE A 53 -22.75 -5.37 5.87
N GLU A 54 -22.60 -4.29 5.12
CA GLU A 54 -22.63 -2.92 5.65
C GLU A 54 -23.99 -2.56 6.27
N ARG A 55 -25.10 -3.00 5.65
CA ARG A 55 -26.44 -2.77 6.19
C ARG A 55 -26.65 -3.51 7.51
N ASP A 56 -26.19 -4.75 7.60
CA ASP A 56 -26.33 -5.55 8.82
C ASP A 56 -25.45 -5.00 9.96
N LEU A 57 -24.25 -4.51 9.64
CA LEU A 57 -23.40 -3.78 10.58
C LEU A 57 -24.08 -2.51 11.10
N VAL A 58 -24.64 -1.68 10.21
CA VAL A 58 -25.34 -0.45 10.62
C VAL A 58 -26.56 -0.79 11.49
N ALA A 59 -27.37 -1.77 11.09
CA ALA A 59 -28.54 -2.19 11.86
C ALA A 59 -28.16 -2.77 13.24
N ALA A 60 -27.05 -3.50 13.33
CA ALA A 60 -26.52 -3.96 14.62
C ALA A 60 -26.05 -2.77 15.48
N ALA A 61 -25.31 -1.83 14.91
CA ALA A 61 -24.80 -0.65 15.60
C ALA A 61 -25.93 0.22 16.16
N GLU A 62 -27.00 0.42 15.38
CA GLU A 62 -28.20 1.14 15.81
C GLU A 62 -28.95 0.42 16.94
N ARG A 63 -29.04 -0.91 16.90
CA ARG A 63 -29.66 -1.71 17.97
C ARG A 63 -28.88 -1.64 19.28
N GLU A 64 -27.55 -1.64 19.21
CA GLU A 64 -26.66 -1.62 20.36
C GLU A 64 -26.35 -0.19 20.86
N GLY A 65 -26.67 0.83 20.07
CA GLY A 65 -26.42 2.24 20.40
C GLY A 65 -24.93 2.60 20.39
N VAL A 66 -24.13 1.92 19.55
CA VAL A 66 -22.67 2.09 19.45
C VAL A 66 -22.27 2.44 18.01
N ALA A 67 -21.05 2.94 17.81
CA ALA A 67 -20.49 3.10 16.47
C ALA A 67 -20.23 1.74 15.81
N VAL A 68 -20.29 1.67 14.47
CA VAL A 68 -20.06 0.42 13.72
C VAL A 68 -18.70 -0.21 14.05
N ASN A 69 -17.65 0.60 14.19
CA ASN A 69 -16.31 0.13 14.53
C ASN A 69 -16.15 -0.28 16.02
N ALA A 70 -17.17 -0.07 16.84
CA ALA A 70 -17.23 -0.42 18.25
C ALA A 70 -18.18 -1.59 18.53
N LEU A 71 -18.76 -2.20 17.49
CA LEU A 71 -19.55 -3.42 17.61
C LEU A 71 -18.72 -4.56 18.22
N ALA A 72 -19.35 -5.35 19.08
CA ALA A 72 -18.70 -6.50 19.68
C ALA A 72 -18.27 -7.53 18.61
N SER A 73 -17.11 -8.16 18.83
CA SER A 73 -16.56 -9.21 17.96
C SER A 73 -17.54 -10.37 17.74
N SER A 74 -18.39 -10.68 18.71
CA SER A 74 -19.44 -11.71 18.57
C SER A 74 -20.48 -11.34 17.52
N THR A 75 -20.94 -10.08 17.54
CA THR A 75 -21.90 -9.54 16.56
C THR A 75 -21.24 -9.47 15.17
N GLN A 76 -19.97 -9.06 15.10
CA GLN A 76 -19.22 -9.06 13.84
C GLN A 76 -19.01 -10.47 13.27
N ALA A 77 -18.81 -11.48 14.14
CA ALA A 77 -18.65 -12.88 13.73
C ALA A 77 -19.96 -13.46 13.17
N GLU A 78 -21.11 -13.18 13.80
CA GLU A 78 -22.43 -13.59 13.30
C GLU A 78 -22.68 -13.02 11.89
N ILE A 79 -22.47 -11.71 11.70
CA ILE A 79 -22.61 -11.07 10.39
C ILE A 79 -21.58 -11.62 9.38
N THR A 80 -20.37 -11.95 9.82
CA THR A 80 -19.35 -12.55 8.95
C THR A 80 -19.75 -13.94 8.47
N HIS A 81 -20.45 -14.73 9.29
CA HIS A 81 -20.99 -16.05 8.90
C HIS A 81 -22.11 -15.93 7.87
N ASP A 82 -22.89 -14.86 7.92
CA ASP A 82 -23.95 -14.58 6.93
C ASP A 82 -23.38 -14.09 5.58
N HIS A 83 -22.18 -13.48 5.59
CA HIS A 83 -21.53 -12.92 4.40
C HIS A 83 -20.10 -13.47 4.15
N PRO A 84 -19.90 -14.80 4.10
CA PRO A 84 -18.56 -15.40 4.14
C PRO A 84 -17.76 -15.12 2.86
N VAL A 85 -18.43 -15.04 1.71
CA VAL A 85 -17.80 -14.73 0.41
C VAL A 85 -17.22 -13.33 0.41
N TYR A 86 -17.96 -12.36 0.96
CA TYR A 86 -17.50 -10.98 1.06
C TYR A 86 -16.26 -10.91 1.95
N ALA A 87 -16.32 -11.46 3.17
CA ALA A 87 -15.19 -11.45 4.10
C ALA A 87 -13.91 -12.09 3.52
N LEU A 88 -14.03 -13.23 2.84
CA LEU A 88 -12.90 -13.91 2.20
C LEU A 88 -12.26 -13.09 1.08
N ILE A 89 -13.07 -12.53 0.16
CA ILE A 89 -12.56 -11.74 -0.97
C ILE A 89 -11.91 -10.45 -0.46
N THR A 90 -12.50 -9.83 0.56
CA THR A 90 -12.01 -8.60 1.17
C THR A 90 -10.67 -8.82 1.84
N GLY A 91 -10.55 -9.89 2.63
CA GLY A 91 -9.27 -10.31 3.23
C GLY A 91 -8.18 -10.57 2.17
N LEU A 92 -8.53 -11.23 1.05
CA LEU A 92 -7.59 -11.50 -0.03
C LEU A 92 -7.11 -10.22 -0.74
N LEU A 93 -8.03 -9.33 -1.10
CA LEU A 93 -7.69 -8.09 -1.82
C LEU A 93 -6.85 -7.16 -0.97
N LEU A 94 -7.18 -7.06 0.32
CA LEU A 94 -6.40 -6.26 1.24
C LEU A 94 -5.05 -6.91 1.57
N PHE A 95 -4.90 -8.23 1.49
CA PHE A 95 -3.61 -8.93 1.60
C PHE A 95 -2.62 -8.59 0.48
N VAL A 96 -3.12 -8.46 -0.75
CA VAL A 96 -2.28 -8.25 -1.92
C VAL A 96 -1.57 -6.89 -1.88
N SER A 97 -2.19 -5.85 -1.31
CA SER A 97 -1.65 -4.49 -1.32
C SER A 97 -0.37 -4.30 -0.48
N PRO A 98 -0.29 -4.70 0.81
CA PRO A 98 0.93 -4.62 1.61
C PRO A 98 2.10 -5.44 1.05
N VAL A 99 1.81 -6.59 0.42
CA VAL A 99 2.84 -7.40 -0.26
C VAL A 99 3.46 -6.62 -1.40
N PHE A 100 2.64 -6.02 -2.26
CA PHE A 100 3.12 -5.20 -3.36
C PHE A 100 3.86 -3.95 -2.88
N LEU A 101 3.41 -3.32 -1.79
CA LEU A 101 4.10 -2.17 -1.19
C LEU A 101 5.50 -2.56 -0.70
N ALA A 102 5.62 -3.69 -0.01
CA ALA A 102 6.90 -4.25 0.39
C ALA A 102 7.77 -4.49 -0.85
N LEU A 103 7.28 -5.25 -1.84
CA LEU A 103 8.02 -5.53 -3.07
C LEU A 103 8.53 -4.24 -3.74
N ALA A 104 7.71 -3.18 -3.81
CA ALA A 104 8.12 -1.89 -4.34
C ALA A 104 9.28 -1.29 -3.55
N ALA A 105 9.15 -1.19 -2.22
CA ALA A 105 10.20 -0.66 -1.35
C ALA A 105 11.50 -1.50 -1.41
N GLY A 106 11.38 -2.83 -1.52
CA GLY A 106 12.52 -3.73 -1.70
C GLY A 106 13.28 -3.47 -3.00
N ARG A 107 12.57 -3.22 -4.11
CA ARG A 107 13.17 -2.85 -5.40
C ARG A 107 13.83 -1.48 -5.37
N ILE A 108 13.22 -0.50 -4.69
CA ILE A 108 13.81 0.83 -4.51
C ILE A 108 15.09 0.73 -3.68
N ARG A 109 15.11 -0.10 -2.64
CA ARG A 109 16.31 -0.34 -1.83
C ARG A 109 17.49 -0.88 -2.65
N THR A 110 17.22 -1.69 -3.67
CA THR A 110 18.29 -2.20 -4.55
C THR A 110 18.79 -1.17 -5.57
N GLY A 111 17.92 -0.28 -6.04
CA GLY A 111 18.24 0.66 -7.14
C GLY A 111 18.57 2.09 -6.72
N ALA A 112 18.09 2.53 -5.56
CA ALA A 112 18.35 3.83 -4.94
C ALA A 112 18.72 3.64 -3.46
N PRO A 113 19.84 2.94 -3.17
CA PRO A 113 20.19 2.52 -1.81
C PRO A 113 20.50 3.70 -0.89
N GLY A 114 20.06 3.61 0.36
CA GLY A 114 20.35 4.63 1.37
C GLY A 114 19.45 4.49 2.59
N ARG A 115 19.67 5.32 3.60
CA ARG A 115 18.91 5.27 4.86
C ARG A 115 17.40 5.40 4.65
N LEU A 116 16.97 6.30 3.75
CA LEU A 116 15.56 6.49 3.44
C LEU A 116 14.95 5.28 2.73
N ALA A 117 15.66 4.65 1.80
CA ALA A 117 15.17 3.42 1.16
C ALA A 117 15.09 2.24 2.15
N GLN A 118 16.00 2.18 3.13
CA GLN A 118 15.95 1.21 4.22
C GLN A 118 14.75 1.47 5.15
N LEU A 119 14.48 2.73 5.50
CA LEU A 119 13.29 3.11 6.29
C LEU A 119 11.99 2.81 5.53
N ALA A 120 11.95 3.08 4.24
CA ALA A 120 10.81 2.72 3.39
C ALA A 120 10.53 1.22 3.44
N TRP A 121 11.58 0.40 3.31
CA TRP A 121 11.47 -1.06 3.39
C TRP A 121 11.01 -1.53 4.77
N TRP A 122 11.60 -1.02 5.87
CA TRP A 122 11.17 -1.36 7.22
C TRP A 122 9.72 -0.96 7.49
N SER A 123 9.31 0.23 7.04
CA SER A 123 7.93 0.70 7.18
C SER A 123 6.96 -0.17 6.38
N ALA A 124 7.33 -0.58 5.15
CA ALA A 124 6.53 -1.50 4.35
C ALA A 124 6.44 -2.89 4.98
N LEU A 125 7.54 -3.40 5.56
CA LEU A 125 7.54 -4.68 6.27
C LEU A 125 6.70 -4.61 7.54
N ALA A 126 6.80 -3.54 8.32
CA ALA A 126 5.95 -3.31 9.49
C ALA A 126 4.48 -3.23 9.09
N THR A 127 4.16 -2.54 7.99
CA THR A 127 2.81 -2.52 7.39
C THR A 127 2.32 -3.95 7.12
N LEU A 128 3.15 -4.77 6.47
CA LEU A 128 2.80 -6.16 6.16
C LEU A 128 2.61 -7.03 7.42
N VAL A 129 3.43 -6.84 8.46
CA VAL A 129 3.31 -7.58 9.73
C VAL A 129 2.03 -7.19 10.47
N VAL A 130 1.79 -5.88 10.64
CA VAL A 130 0.58 -5.35 11.26
C VAL A 130 -0.68 -5.81 10.51
N TRP A 131 -0.62 -5.82 9.18
CA TRP A 131 -1.68 -6.38 8.34
C TRP A 131 -1.95 -7.85 8.64
N TRP A 132 -0.90 -8.67 8.75
CA TRP A 132 -1.07 -10.08 9.07
C TRP A 132 -1.66 -10.32 10.45
N THR A 133 -1.30 -9.49 11.43
CA THR A 133 -1.96 -9.51 12.73
C THR A 133 -3.46 -9.21 12.59
N TYR A 134 -3.82 -8.17 11.84
CA TYR A 134 -5.22 -7.83 11.57
C TYR A 134 -5.98 -8.96 10.87
N VAL A 135 -5.40 -9.58 9.85
CA VAL A 135 -6.01 -10.72 9.14
C VAL A 135 -6.16 -11.93 10.04
N ALA A 136 -5.15 -12.28 10.85
CA ALA A 136 -5.24 -13.42 11.76
C ALA A 136 -6.39 -13.25 12.76
N LEU A 137 -6.63 -12.01 13.20
CA LEU A 137 -7.73 -11.67 14.09
C LEU A 137 -9.07 -11.71 13.36
N GLY A 138 -9.14 -11.16 12.14
CA GLY A 138 -10.33 -11.27 11.28
C GLY A 138 -10.68 -12.71 10.89
N LEU A 139 -9.70 -13.60 10.73
CA LEU A 139 -9.94 -15.02 10.48
C LEU A 139 -10.58 -15.72 11.67
N GLY A 140 -10.34 -15.25 12.90
CA GLY A 140 -11.02 -15.81 14.07
C GLY A 140 -12.50 -15.40 14.16
N LEU A 141 -12.98 -14.44 13.35
CA LEU A 141 -14.41 -14.16 13.19
C LEU A 141 -15.16 -15.27 12.42
N PHE A 142 -14.43 -16.18 11.76
CA PHE A 142 -15.03 -17.41 11.21
C PHE A 142 -15.19 -18.52 12.26
N ALA A 143 -14.71 -18.32 13.49
CA ALA A 143 -14.99 -19.24 14.59
C ALA A 143 -16.46 -19.12 15.04
N ASP A 144 -16.89 -20.05 15.88
CA ASP A 144 -18.20 -20.02 16.52
C ASP A 144 -18.36 -18.70 17.32
N PRO A 145 -19.39 -17.87 17.04
CA PRO A 145 -19.63 -16.60 17.73
C PRO A 145 -19.77 -16.74 19.25
N GLU A 146 -20.24 -17.90 19.74
CA GLU A 146 -20.37 -18.18 21.18
C GLU A 146 -19.02 -18.57 21.83
N ASN A 147 -18.04 -18.98 21.03
CA ASN A 147 -16.74 -19.50 21.47
C ASN A 147 -15.57 -18.87 20.70
N LEU A 148 -15.54 -17.54 20.61
CA LEU A 148 -14.47 -16.82 19.93
C LEU A 148 -13.10 -17.06 20.58
N PRO A 149 -12.01 -17.17 19.78
CA PRO A 149 -10.66 -17.20 20.32
C PRO A 149 -10.39 -15.97 21.21
N PRO A 150 -9.67 -16.10 22.35
CA PRO A 150 -9.44 -14.99 23.28
C PRO A 150 -8.84 -13.75 22.61
N LEU A 151 -7.91 -13.97 21.67
CA LEU A 151 -7.29 -12.92 20.87
C LEU A 151 -8.28 -12.13 20.02
N VAL A 152 -9.35 -12.74 19.52
CA VAL A 152 -10.38 -12.06 18.71
C VAL A 152 -11.35 -11.32 19.62
N ARG A 153 -11.82 -11.98 20.68
CA ARG A 153 -12.74 -11.38 21.67
C ARG A 153 -12.19 -10.08 22.27
N ASP A 154 -10.89 -10.03 22.55
CA ASP A 154 -10.28 -8.89 23.22
C ASP A 154 -9.79 -7.81 22.21
N PHE A 155 -9.99 -8.01 20.90
CA PHE A 155 -9.41 -7.17 19.84
C PHE A 155 -10.29 -5.98 19.40
N ASP A 156 -11.56 -5.93 19.79
CA ASP A 156 -12.49 -4.85 19.39
C ASP A 156 -11.89 -3.45 19.63
N ALA A 157 -11.30 -3.24 20.80
CA ALA A 157 -10.67 -1.97 21.18
C ALA A 157 -9.41 -1.61 20.36
N LEU A 158 -8.82 -2.58 19.66
CA LEU A 158 -7.58 -2.42 18.91
C LEU A 158 -7.79 -2.31 17.40
N THR A 159 -8.99 -2.56 16.88
CA THR A 159 -9.29 -2.47 15.44
C THR A 159 -8.94 -1.09 14.87
N VAL A 160 -9.45 -0.01 15.47
CA VAL A 160 -9.19 1.36 14.99
C VAL A 160 -7.69 1.73 15.08
N PRO A 161 -7.00 1.51 16.22
CA PRO A 161 -5.56 1.70 16.31
C PRO A 161 -4.76 0.90 15.29
N LEU A 162 -5.10 -0.37 15.06
CA LEU A 162 -4.32 -1.26 14.19
C LEU A 162 -4.44 -0.86 12.72
N VAL A 163 -5.67 -0.62 12.25
CA VAL A 163 -5.94 -0.15 10.88
C VAL A 163 -5.30 1.22 10.65
N SER A 164 -5.37 2.12 11.63
CA SER A 164 -4.73 3.43 11.54
C SER A 164 -3.20 3.34 11.49
N ALA A 165 -2.59 2.52 12.35
CA ALA A 165 -1.15 2.30 12.37
C ALA A 165 -0.66 1.73 11.03
N LEU A 166 -1.37 0.76 10.48
CA LEU A 166 -1.11 0.20 9.15
C LEU A 166 -1.10 1.30 8.08
N SER A 167 -2.16 2.10 7.99
CA SER A 167 -2.30 3.14 6.96
C SER A 167 -1.21 4.20 7.06
N LEU A 168 -0.83 4.57 8.29
CA LEU A 168 0.24 5.54 8.55
C LEU A 168 1.63 4.96 8.24
N LEU A 169 1.89 3.69 8.55
CA LEU A 169 3.14 3.01 8.17
C LEU A 169 3.25 2.87 6.65
N ALA A 170 2.13 2.64 5.96
CA ALA A 170 2.09 2.56 4.51
C ALA A 170 2.37 3.93 3.86
N LEU A 171 1.78 5.01 4.39
CA LEU A 171 2.10 6.39 3.99
C LEU A 171 3.56 6.76 4.28
N GLY A 172 4.06 6.40 5.47
CA GLY A 172 5.46 6.62 5.84
C GLY A 172 6.42 5.93 4.88
N SER A 173 6.14 4.67 4.54
CA SER A 173 6.90 3.93 3.52
C SER A 173 6.95 4.68 2.19
N MET A 174 5.81 5.21 1.74
CA MET A 174 5.71 5.95 0.50
C MET A 174 6.49 7.25 0.51
N VAL A 175 6.44 8.02 1.60
CA VAL A 175 7.22 9.25 1.78
C VAL A 175 8.72 8.94 1.74
N PHE A 176 9.17 7.94 2.51
CA PHE A 176 10.59 7.57 2.53
C PHE A 176 11.08 7.05 1.18
N ALA A 177 10.25 6.28 0.47
CA ALA A 177 10.56 5.79 -0.87
C ALA A 177 10.66 6.95 -1.88
N ALA A 178 9.71 7.88 -1.86
CA ALA A 178 9.72 9.07 -2.71
C ALA A 178 10.99 9.91 -2.45
N GLU A 179 11.30 10.18 -1.19
CA GLU A 179 12.49 10.96 -0.82
C GLU A 179 13.79 10.25 -1.18
N ALA A 180 13.86 8.92 -1.04
CA ALA A 180 15.00 8.13 -1.50
C ALA A 180 15.22 8.29 -3.02
N LEU A 181 14.16 8.16 -3.82
CA LEU A 181 14.21 8.35 -5.26
C LEU A 181 14.64 9.78 -5.64
N ARG A 182 14.10 10.79 -4.94
CA ARG A 182 14.43 12.20 -5.14
C ARG A 182 15.90 12.51 -4.86
N GLY A 183 16.44 11.94 -3.78
CA GLY A 183 17.84 12.06 -3.38
C GLY A 183 18.80 11.46 -4.43
N HIS A 184 18.38 10.38 -5.08
CA HIS A 184 19.15 9.70 -6.13
C HIS A 184 18.85 10.23 -7.55
N GLY A 185 18.08 11.31 -7.68
CA GLY A 185 17.81 11.94 -8.98
C GLY A 185 16.76 11.22 -9.84
N VAL A 186 16.11 10.18 -9.34
CA VAL A 186 15.10 9.39 -10.08
C VAL A 186 13.73 10.04 -9.92
N VAL A 187 13.04 10.27 -11.04
CA VAL A 187 11.65 10.81 -11.10
C VAL A 187 11.39 12.01 -10.16
N ARG A 188 12.38 12.91 -9.97
CA ARG A 188 12.40 13.93 -8.91
C ARG A 188 11.11 14.73 -8.73
N ARG A 189 10.46 15.13 -9.83
CA ARG A 189 9.19 15.89 -9.79
C ARG A 189 8.04 15.07 -9.24
N ALA A 190 7.89 13.84 -9.72
CA ALA A 190 6.86 12.91 -9.25
C ALA A 190 7.12 12.50 -7.79
N ALA A 191 8.37 12.22 -7.43
CA ALA A 191 8.76 11.97 -6.06
C ALA A 191 8.37 13.11 -5.11
N ARG A 192 8.67 14.37 -5.48
CA ARG A 192 8.24 15.53 -4.69
C ARG A 192 6.72 15.62 -4.56
N ALA A 193 5.99 15.42 -5.66
CA ALA A 193 4.54 15.45 -5.65
C ALA A 193 3.97 14.37 -4.72
N THR A 194 4.48 13.15 -4.79
CA THR A 194 4.10 12.05 -3.90
C THR A 194 4.39 12.38 -2.44
N THR A 195 5.58 12.89 -2.11
CA THR A 195 5.88 13.31 -0.73
C THR A 195 4.85 14.30 -0.21
N VAL A 196 4.56 15.36 -0.97
CA VAL A 196 3.60 16.40 -0.56
C VAL A 196 2.20 15.82 -0.40
N VAL A 197 1.71 15.06 -1.38
CA VAL A 197 0.37 14.47 -1.34
C VAL A 197 0.24 13.48 -0.17
N SER A 198 1.21 12.59 0.03
CA SER A 198 1.20 11.62 1.12
C SER A 198 1.26 12.30 2.50
N LEU A 199 2.04 13.37 2.65
CA LEU A 199 2.09 14.13 3.90
C LEU A 199 0.77 14.85 4.17
N LEU A 200 0.18 15.51 3.17
CA LEU A 200 -1.11 16.19 3.31
C LEU A 200 -2.22 15.19 3.67
N LEU A 201 -2.27 14.04 3.00
CA LEU A 201 -3.21 12.98 3.32
C LEU A 201 -2.97 12.43 4.73
N GLY A 202 -1.72 12.23 5.14
CA GLY A 202 -1.39 11.82 6.51
C GLY A 202 -1.88 12.82 7.56
N VAL A 203 -1.66 14.12 7.33
CA VAL A 203 -2.13 15.19 8.24
C VAL A 203 -3.65 15.23 8.30
N VAL A 204 -4.34 15.25 7.15
CA VAL A 204 -5.80 15.27 7.10
C VAL A 204 -6.40 14.04 7.79
N SER A 205 -5.83 12.85 7.54
CA SER A 205 -6.26 11.61 8.18
C SER A 205 -6.05 11.62 9.70
N LEU A 206 -4.92 12.15 10.18
CA LEU A 206 -4.66 12.28 11.62
C LEU A 206 -5.61 13.27 12.28
N VAL A 207 -5.89 14.40 11.63
CA VAL A 207 -6.88 15.37 12.10
C VAL A 207 -8.27 14.74 12.16
N GLY A 208 -8.65 13.98 11.12
CA GLY A 208 -9.90 13.22 11.10
C GLY A 208 -10.01 12.24 12.26
N LEU A 209 -9.00 11.38 12.42
CA LEU A 209 -8.93 10.39 13.51
C LEU A 209 -9.10 11.04 14.91
N VAL A 210 -8.45 12.19 15.14
CA VAL A 210 -8.58 12.92 16.41
C VAL A 210 -9.95 13.59 16.54
N ALA A 211 -10.47 14.17 15.47
CA ALA A 211 -11.77 14.85 15.47
C ALA A 211 -12.94 13.89 15.73
N THR A 212 -12.82 12.63 15.30
CA THR A 212 -13.79 11.56 15.56
C THR A 212 -13.55 10.86 16.90
N GLY A 213 -12.67 11.38 17.78
CA GLY A 213 -12.39 10.75 19.06
C GLY A 213 -11.81 9.33 18.96
N PHE A 214 -11.10 9.02 17.87
CA PHE A 214 -10.59 7.68 17.55
C PHE A 214 -11.66 6.62 17.26
N GLU A 215 -12.86 7.02 16.84
CA GLU A 215 -13.93 6.10 16.42
C GLU A 215 -13.77 5.62 14.96
N ASP A 216 -13.22 6.47 14.09
CA ASP A 216 -13.02 6.16 12.67
C ASP A 216 -11.55 5.93 12.33
N PRO A 217 -11.18 4.77 11.75
CA PRO A 217 -9.80 4.50 11.41
C PRO A 217 -9.32 5.31 10.21
N VAL A 218 -8.00 5.52 10.14
CA VAL A 218 -7.39 6.01 8.90
C VAL A 218 -7.51 4.93 7.83
N ALA A 219 -8.32 5.20 6.81
CA ALA A 219 -8.58 4.25 5.73
C ALA A 219 -7.31 3.90 4.93
N PRO A 220 -7.03 2.61 4.65
CA PRO A 220 -5.85 2.19 3.88
C PRO A 220 -5.74 2.79 2.48
N ILE A 221 -6.86 3.25 1.90
CA ILE A 221 -6.92 3.86 0.57
C ILE A 221 -6.10 5.15 0.43
N VAL A 222 -5.72 5.79 1.54
CA VAL A 222 -4.91 7.02 1.56
C VAL A 222 -3.59 6.91 0.80
N ILE A 223 -3.07 5.68 0.58
CA ILE A 223 -1.84 5.47 -0.19
C ILE A 223 -2.05 5.54 -1.70
N VAL A 224 -3.29 5.41 -2.20
CA VAL A 224 -3.58 5.28 -3.63
C VAL A 224 -3.04 6.45 -4.47
N PRO A 225 -3.27 7.72 -4.10
CA PRO A 225 -2.80 8.84 -4.90
C PRO A 225 -1.28 8.86 -5.07
N GLY A 226 -0.53 8.70 -3.97
CA GLY A 226 0.93 8.70 -4.01
C GLY A 226 1.51 7.48 -4.73
N GLY A 227 0.88 6.31 -4.58
CA GLY A 227 1.24 5.07 -5.27
C GLY A 227 1.06 5.17 -6.78
N LEU A 228 -0.02 5.79 -7.25
CA LEU A 228 -0.23 6.05 -8.68
C LEU A 228 0.82 7.01 -9.25
N ILE A 229 1.08 8.12 -8.56
CA ILE A 229 2.04 9.13 -9.02
C ILE A 229 3.43 8.51 -9.18
N LEU A 230 3.94 7.82 -8.15
CA LEU A 230 5.23 7.14 -8.22
C LEU A 230 5.23 5.98 -9.22
N GLY A 231 4.20 5.12 -9.18
CA GLY A 231 4.09 3.94 -10.02
C GLY A 231 4.15 4.30 -11.51
N ILE A 232 3.33 5.25 -11.94
CA ILE A 232 3.29 5.73 -13.33
C ILE A 232 4.62 6.39 -13.71
N ALA A 233 5.20 7.24 -12.85
CA ALA A 233 6.44 7.93 -13.15
C ALA A 233 7.61 6.95 -13.33
N LEU A 234 7.73 5.95 -12.46
CA LEU A 234 8.75 4.92 -12.54
C LEU A 234 8.62 4.05 -13.80
N LEU A 235 7.39 3.75 -14.22
CA LEU A 235 7.14 3.04 -15.49
C LEU A 235 7.47 3.88 -16.72
N ARG A 236 7.20 5.19 -16.66
CA ARG A 236 7.50 6.12 -17.76
C ARG A 236 9.00 6.41 -17.90
N ALA A 237 9.75 6.41 -16.80
CA ALA A 237 11.19 6.63 -16.81
C ALA A 237 11.98 5.60 -17.65
N GLN A 238 11.39 4.45 -17.96
CA GLN A 238 11.98 3.43 -18.84
C GLN A 238 11.75 3.66 -20.34
N ARG A 239 10.86 4.58 -20.72
CA ARG A 239 10.61 4.83 -22.13
C ARG A 239 11.67 5.82 -22.60
N PRO A 240 12.60 5.45 -23.51
CA PRO A 240 13.47 6.43 -24.12
C PRO A 240 12.59 7.53 -24.69
N ALA A 241 13.00 8.79 -24.50
CA ALA A 241 12.34 9.91 -25.15
C ALA A 241 12.26 9.56 -26.63
N ARG A 242 11.04 9.41 -27.16
CA ARG A 242 10.85 9.36 -28.61
C ARG A 242 11.36 10.71 -29.10
N THR A 243 12.59 10.71 -29.61
CA THR A 243 13.19 11.82 -30.33
C THR A 243 12.28 12.08 -31.53
N GLY A 244 11.46 13.13 -31.41
CA GLY A 244 10.86 13.81 -32.55
C GLY A 244 11.82 14.89 -33.04
#